data_AF-A0A931HFU0-F1
#
_entry.id   AF-A0A931HFU0-F1
#
_cell.length_a   1.000
_cell.length_b   1.000
_cell.length_c   1.000
_cell.angle_alpha   90.00
_cell.angle_beta   90.00
_cell.angle_gamma   90.00
#
_symmetry.space_group_name_H-M   'P 1'
#
loop_
_entity.id
_entity.type
_entity.pdbx_description
1 polymer ?
#
loop_
_entity_poly.entity_id
_entity_poly.type
_entity_poly.pdbx_seq_one_letter_code
_entity_poly.pdbx_strand_id
1 'polypeptide(L)'
;MTAFDDLDDYLALPRVTTLALSPDGTRVVIAQSTLDEKSTAYVGALWELDPQGQNPARRLTHGAKGESNPVFTASGDLLFTAARGGDDDPASLWRLPAGGGEAEQIAQRAGGISAVRTATRADRIVVTANVLGHSDSDDERIRSARKDAKVSAVLHTGYPVRYWDADLGPDRPHLLSVGTEKTLADLTPGIRGSLRNADLDIAADGSFAVTTWSIPGPLASRRSTLVRVDLETGLRTSIVDDEDAESTAPRISPDGTRLAYLHQTVTTPEDPPRITLRVCDIATKETVDTTVGWDRWPTSSAWLPDGSGLLLTADDHGRAPIFAFTLGTDVPVPLTTDDAAYTDVKVAPDGRFAYALRASYEAPPDPVRIALTGDDRGTVVPLRAPSELPELPG
;
A
#
# COMPACT_ATOMS: atom_id res chain seq x y z
N MET A 1 -16.82 -2.22 33.07
CA MET A 1 -17.34 -2.89 31.88
C MET A 1 -16.47 -2.38 30.75
N THR A 2 -15.62 -3.22 30.20
CA THR A 2 -14.67 -2.87 29.14
C THR A 2 -15.32 -3.08 27.78
N ALA A 3 -14.69 -2.61 26.71
CA ALA A 3 -15.15 -2.84 25.33
C ALA A 3 -15.15 -4.33 24.92
N PHE A 4 -14.73 -5.24 25.81
CA PHE A 4 -14.70 -6.68 25.57
C PHE A 4 -15.85 -7.43 26.25
N ASP A 5 -16.66 -6.75 27.06
CA ASP A 5 -17.83 -7.34 27.73
C ASP A 5 -19.07 -7.43 26.81
N ASP A 6 -19.11 -6.61 25.74
CA ASP A 6 -20.21 -6.54 24.77
C ASP A 6 -19.67 -6.54 23.33
N LEU A 7 -20.37 -7.22 22.42
CA LEU A 7 -19.92 -7.38 21.03
C LEU A 7 -20.07 -6.08 20.23
N ASP A 8 -21.09 -5.28 20.48
CA ASP A 8 -21.29 -4.01 19.78
C ASP A 8 -20.21 -3.00 20.20
N ASP A 9 -19.85 -2.98 21.49
CA ASP A 9 -18.73 -2.17 21.99
C ASP A 9 -17.38 -2.63 21.41
N TYR A 10 -17.15 -3.95 21.31
CA TYR A 10 -15.95 -4.49 20.67
C TYR A 10 -15.88 -4.12 19.18
N LEU A 11 -17.00 -4.22 18.46
CA LEU A 11 -17.09 -3.81 17.06
C LEU A 11 -16.89 -2.30 16.88
N ALA A 12 -17.32 -1.49 17.85
CA ALA A 12 -17.17 -0.03 17.82
C ALA A 12 -15.73 0.46 18.00
N LEU A 13 -14.78 -0.42 18.39
CA LEU A 13 -13.38 -0.05 18.57
C LEU A 13 -12.78 0.59 17.30
N PRO A 14 -12.14 1.77 17.43
CA PRO A 14 -11.45 2.44 16.32
C PRO A 14 -10.33 1.59 15.73
N ARG A 15 -10.10 1.73 14.41
CA ARG A 15 -9.11 0.93 13.67
C ARG A 15 -8.14 1.84 12.94
N VAL A 16 -6.86 1.79 13.30
CA VAL A 16 -5.80 2.40 12.49
C VAL A 16 -5.48 1.44 11.34
N THR A 17 -5.58 1.92 10.10
CA THR A 17 -5.52 1.05 8.92
C THR A 17 -4.29 1.25 8.05
N THR A 18 -3.63 2.40 8.14
CA THR A 18 -2.40 2.67 7.39
C THR A 18 -1.63 3.86 7.96
N LEU A 19 -0.34 3.95 7.62
CA LEU A 19 0.57 5.03 7.99
C LEU A 19 1.31 5.58 6.76
N ALA A 20 1.35 6.91 6.66
CA ALA A 20 2.08 7.66 5.66
C ALA A 20 3.12 8.58 6.31
N LEU A 21 4.29 8.69 5.69
CA LEU A 21 5.38 9.57 6.10
C LEU A 21 5.68 10.55 4.96
N SER A 22 5.86 11.83 5.28
CA SER A 22 6.24 12.83 4.28
C SER A 22 7.68 12.62 3.78
N PRO A 23 8.01 13.01 2.53
CA PRO A 23 9.35 12.81 1.97
C PRO A 23 10.48 13.49 2.75
N ASP A 24 10.17 14.56 3.50
CA ASP A 24 11.10 15.27 4.38
C ASP A 24 11.17 14.69 5.81
N GLY A 25 10.33 13.69 6.12
CA GLY A 25 10.28 13.01 7.42
C GLY A 25 9.63 13.81 8.54
N THR A 26 9.06 14.99 8.26
CA THR A 26 8.55 15.90 9.29
C THR A 26 7.08 15.66 9.66
N ARG A 27 6.33 14.93 8.82
CA ARG A 27 4.89 14.67 9.01
C ARG A 27 4.60 13.18 8.93
N VAL A 28 3.90 12.67 9.94
CA VAL A 28 3.35 11.32 9.97
C VAL A 28 1.83 11.43 9.97
N VAL A 29 1.16 10.74 9.06
CA VAL A 29 -0.30 10.72 8.94
C VAL A 29 -0.79 9.29 9.01
N ILE A 30 -1.84 9.05 9.79
CA ILE A 30 -2.55 7.77 9.82
C ILE A 30 -3.97 7.94 9.28
N ALA A 31 -4.54 6.85 8.80
CA ALA A 31 -5.98 6.75 8.63
C ALA A 31 -6.58 5.95 9.80
N GLN A 32 -7.60 6.50 10.44
CA GLN A 32 -8.36 5.81 11.48
C GLN A 32 -9.84 5.71 11.08
N SER A 33 -10.39 4.51 11.15
CA SER A 33 -11.80 4.22 10.90
C SER A 33 -12.57 4.04 12.19
N THR A 34 -13.76 4.64 12.27
CA THR A 34 -14.73 4.51 13.38
C THR A 34 -16.11 4.20 12.81
N LEU A 35 -17.02 3.63 13.61
CA LEU A 35 -18.39 3.45 13.16
C LEU A 35 -19.09 4.80 12.95
N ASP A 36 -19.96 4.89 11.95
CA ASP A 36 -20.85 6.03 11.74
C ASP A 36 -21.89 6.16 12.87
N GLU A 37 -22.63 7.28 12.90
CA GLU A 37 -23.64 7.55 13.95
C GLU A 37 -24.72 6.46 14.03
N LYS A 38 -24.96 5.72 12.94
CA LYS A 38 -25.95 4.64 12.86
C LYS A 38 -25.35 3.27 13.18
N SER A 39 -24.03 3.16 13.38
CA SER A 39 -23.32 1.91 13.60
C SER A 39 -23.50 0.88 12.48
N THR A 40 -23.62 1.35 11.23
CA THR A 40 -23.85 0.52 10.04
C THR A 40 -22.66 0.49 9.07
N ALA A 41 -21.74 1.44 9.18
CA ALA A 41 -20.55 1.52 8.33
C ALA A 41 -19.35 2.10 9.06
N TYR A 42 -18.14 1.77 8.62
CA TYR A 42 -16.92 2.44 9.08
C TYR A 42 -16.62 3.67 8.22
N VAL A 43 -16.31 4.78 8.88
CA VAL A 43 -15.95 6.07 8.29
C VAL A 43 -14.51 6.38 8.69
N GLY A 44 -13.63 6.44 7.69
CA GLY A 44 -12.21 6.78 7.85
C GLY A 44 -11.97 8.29 7.96
N ALA A 45 -11.04 8.70 8.81
CA ALA A 45 -10.53 10.07 8.86
C ALA A 45 -8.99 10.05 8.91
N LEU A 46 -8.36 11.08 8.35
CA LEU A 46 -6.91 11.25 8.38
C LEU A 46 -6.49 12.08 9.58
N TRP A 47 -5.45 11.63 10.27
CA TRP A 47 -4.92 12.27 11.47
C TRP A 47 -3.42 12.45 11.34
N GLU A 48 -2.93 13.64 11.66
CA GLU A 48 -1.51 13.93 11.75
C GLU A 48 -1.01 13.63 13.15
N LEU A 49 0.08 12.89 13.25
CA LEU A 49 0.75 12.56 14.50
C LEU A 49 1.94 13.49 14.71
N ASP A 50 2.30 13.73 15.97
CA ASP A 50 3.61 14.25 16.32
C ASP A 50 4.66 13.15 16.14
N PRO A 51 5.65 13.29 15.23
CA PRO A 51 6.68 12.28 15.02
C PRO A 51 7.58 12.05 16.25
N GLN A 52 7.54 12.97 17.23
CA GLN A 52 8.22 12.83 18.53
C GLN A 52 7.35 12.18 19.62
N GLY A 53 6.05 11.98 19.36
CA GLY A 53 5.11 11.38 20.30
C GLY A 53 4.73 12.26 21.50
N GLN A 54 5.08 13.55 21.49
CA GLN A 54 4.86 14.44 22.64
C GLN A 54 3.45 15.05 22.63
N ASN A 55 2.96 15.43 21.45
CA ASN A 55 1.67 16.08 21.26
C ASN A 55 0.59 15.10 20.78
N PRO A 56 -0.70 15.35 21.11
CA PRO A 56 -1.80 14.52 20.63
C PRO A 56 -2.00 14.65 19.12
N ALA A 57 -2.56 13.61 18.49
CA ALA A 57 -2.92 13.63 17.08
C ALA A 57 -3.89 14.78 16.72
N ARG A 58 -3.72 15.34 15.53
CA ARG A 58 -4.57 16.39 14.97
C ARG A 58 -5.39 15.85 13.81
N ARG A 59 -6.72 15.98 13.88
CA ARG A 59 -7.60 15.59 12.77
C ARG A 59 -7.38 16.50 11.56
N LEU A 60 -7.18 15.91 10.39
CA LEU A 60 -7.01 16.63 9.14
C LEU A 60 -8.31 16.71 8.33
N THR A 61 -9.12 15.65 8.37
CA THR A 61 -10.24 15.49 7.43
C THR A 61 -11.53 15.06 8.12
N HIS A 62 -12.66 15.44 7.51
CA HIS A 62 -14.01 15.38 8.12
C HIS A 62 -15.08 14.89 7.12
N GLY A 63 -14.69 14.10 6.12
CA GLY A 63 -15.62 13.63 5.08
C GLY A 63 -16.68 12.66 5.62
N ALA A 64 -17.95 12.88 5.27
CA ALA A 64 -19.08 12.10 5.79
C ALA A 64 -19.06 10.61 5.37
N LYS A 65 -18.50 10.29 4.20
CA LYS A 65 -18.38 8.90 3.69
C LYS A 65 -17.00 8.29 3.92
N GLY A 66 -16.15 9.00 4.65
CA GLY A 66 -14.81 8.57 5.00
C GLY A 66 -13.76 8.84 3.93
N GLU A 67 -12.52 8.81 4.39
CA GLU A 67 -11.31 9.09 3.61
C GLU A 67 -10.26 8.00 3.86
N SER A 68 -9.49 7.67 2.84
CA SER A 68 -8.50 6.58 2.88
C SER A 68 -7.30 6.85 1.99
N ASN A 69 -6.31 5.94 2.05
CA ASN A 69 -5.13 5.94 1.19
C ASN A 69 -4.29 7.25 1.24
N PRO A 70 -3.92 7.76 2.42
CA PRO A 70 -3.05 8.93 2.53
C PRO A 70 -1.68 8.65 1.89
N VAL A 71 -1.22 9.53 1.02
CA VAL A 71 0.16 9.54 0.48
C VAL A 71 0.64 10.99 0.32
N PHE A 72 1.94 11.21 0.42
CA PHE A 72 2.51 12.55 0.25
C PHE A 72 3.10 12.75 -1.15
N THR A 73 2.90 13.91 -1.74
CA THR A 73 3.67 14.34 -2.91
C THR A 73 5.10 14.73 -2.51
N ALA A 74 6.00 14.86 -3.48
CA ALA A 74 7.34 15.41 -3.27
C ALA A 74 7.35 16.82 -2.67
N SER A 75 6.28 17.62 -2.88
CA SER A 75 6.09 18.95 -2.30
C SER A 75 5.54 18.94 -0.87
N GLY A 76 5.19 17.76 -0.34
CA GLY A 76 4.61 17.61 1.00
C GLY A 76 3.09 17.82 1.07
N ASP A 77 2.41 17.94 -0.08
CA ASP A 77 0.95 17.92 -0.13
C ASP A 77 0.45 16.52 0.23
N LEU A 78 -0.66 16.43 0.98
CA LEU A 78 -1.25 15.15 1.35
C LEU A 78 -2.37 14.80 0.35
N LEU A 79 -2.20 13.70 -0.37
CA LEU A 79 -3.21 13.14 -1.25
C LEU A 79 -3.99 12.03 -0.55
N PHE A 80 -5.26 11.87 -0.89
CA PHE A 80 -6.12 10.80 -0.37
C PHE A 80 -7.31 10.54 -1.29
N THR A 81 -7.96 9.39 -1.11
CA THR A 81 -9.19 9.04 -1.84
C THR A 81 -10.41 9.25 -0.97
N ALA A 82 -11.46 9.86 -1.52
CA ALA A 82 -12.73 10.06 -0.83
C ALA A 82 -13.91 10.21 -1.80
N ALA A 83 -15.06 9.67 -1.42
CA ALA A 83 -16.34 9.94 -2.07
C ALA A 83 -17.04 11.11 -1.32
N ARG A 84 -17.15 12.28 -1.95
CA ARG A 84 -17.78 13.47 -1.34
C ARG A 84 -19.01 13.97 -2.11
N GLY A 85 -19.40 13.28 -3.17
CA GLY A 85 -20.60 13.59 -3.95
C GLY A 85 -21.86 12.85 -3.48
N GLY A 86 -22.80 12.62 -4.39
CA GLY A 86 -24.02 11.85 -4.17
C GLY A 86 -23.78 10.39 -3.76
N ASP A 87 -24.85 9.67 -3.41
CA ASP A 87 -24.78 8.29 -2.88
C ASP A 87 -24.12 7.28 -3.81
N ASP A 88 -24.24 7.48 -5.12
CA ASP A 88 -23.62 6.64 -6.13
C ASP A 88 -22.28 7.20 -6.65
N ASP A 89 -21.81 8.34 -6.14
CA ASP A 89 -20.61 8.97 -6.66
C ASP A 89 -19.36 8.23 -6.18
N PRO A 90 -18.49 7.82 -7.12
CA PRO A 90 -17.32 7.04 -6.76
C PRO A 90 -16.26 7.90 -6.08
N ALA A 91 -15.30 7.23 -5.41
CA ALA A 91 -14.17 7.91 -4.80
C ALA A 91 -13.34 8.67 -5.84
N SER A 92 -12.96 9.89 -5.50
CA SER A 92 -12.08 10.77 -6.27
C SER A 92 -10.76 10.98 -5.54
N LEU A 93 -9.76 11.54 -6.24
CA LEU A 93 -8.49 11.95 -5.64
C LEU A 93 -8.60 13.38 -5.14
N TRP A 94 -8.24 13.58 -3.87
CA TRP A 94 -8.24 14.86 -3.19
C TRP A 94 -6.82 15.22 -2.75
N ARG A 95 -6.54 16.52 -2.71
CA ARG A 95 -5.27 17.09 -2.23
C ARG A 95 -5.56 18.04 -1.07
N LEU A 96 -4.87 17.84 0.05
CA LEU A 96 -4.75 18.81 1.14
C LEU A 96 -3.38 19.51 1.03
N PRO A 97 -3.33 20.82 0.76
CA PRO A 97 -2.07 21.54 0.54
C PRO A 97 -1.15 21.53 1.76
N ALA A 98 0.17 21.42 1.54
CA ALA A 98 1.18 21.44 2.60
C ALA A 98 1.14 22.76 3.41
N GLY A 99 0.86 23.88 2.75
CA GLY A 99 0.74 25.20 3.37
C GLY A 99 -0.55 25.44 4.17
N GLY A 100 -1.42 24.43 4.28
CA GLY A 100 -2.75 24.56 4.87
C GLY A 100 -3.81 25.06 3.88
N GLY A 101 -5.06 25.02 4.31
CA GLY A 101 -6.24 25.28 3.48
C GLY A 101 -7.21 24.11 3.47
N GLU A 102 -8.19 24.17 2.57
CA GLU A 102 -9.17 23.09 2.38
C GLU A 102 -8.71 22.09 1.33
N ALA A 103 -9.21 20.85 1.45
CA ALA A 103 -8.91 19.83 0.46
C ALA A 103 -9.66 20.08 -0.85
N GLU A 104 -8.95 20.02 -1.97
CA GLU A 104 -9.50 20.16 -3.31
C GLU A 104 -9.47 18.84 -4.08
N GLN A 105 -10.47 18.62 -4.93
CA GLN A 105 -10.50 17.46 -5.81
C GLN A 105 -9.52 17.68 -6.97
N ILE A 106 -8.56 16.79 -7.18
CA ILE A 106 -7.54 16.91 -8.24
C ILE A 106 -7.65 15.86 -9.34
N ALA A 107 -8.44 14.80 -9.15
CA ALA A 107 -8.81 13.89 -10.24
C ALA A 107 -10.12 13.15 -9.91
N GLN A 108 -10.90 12.84 -10.94
CA GLN A 108 -12.13 12.06 -10.82
C GLN A 108 -12.39 11.25 -12.10
N ARG A 109 -13.21 10.20 -11.98
CA ARG A 109 -13.67 9.39 -13.11
C ARG A 109 -14.86 8.52 -12.73
N ALA A 110 -15.62 8.06 -13.73
CA ALA A 110 -16.85 7.30 -13.55
C ALA A 110 -16.65 5.97 -12.81
N GLY A 111 -15.53 5.27 -13.03
CA GLY A 111 -15.18 4.05 -12.29
C GLY A 111 -14.50 4.27 -10.94
N GLY A 112 -14.33 5.52 -10.51
CA GLY A 112 -13.61 5.86 -9.27
C GLY A 112 -12.11 5.67 -9.31
N ILE A 113 -11.45 6.18 -8.27
CA ILE A 113 -10.03 6.02 -7.99
C ILE A 113 -9.91 5.19 -6.71
N SER A 114 -9.22 4.06 -6.78
CA SER A 114 -9.12 3.09 -5.67
C SER A 114 -7.80 3.16 -4.91
N ALA A 115 -6.73 3.62 -5.55
CA ALA A 115 -5.42 3.78 -4.91
C ALA A 115 -4.63 4.91 -5.57
N VAL A 116 -3.61 5.40 -4.85
CA VAL A 116 -2.68 6.43 -5.31
C VAL A 116 -1.26 6.11 -4.83
N ARG A 117 -0.27 6.42 -5.67
CA ARG A 117 1.16 6.38 -5.39
C ARG A 117 1.82 7.63 -5.96
N THR A 118 2.89 8.08 -5.32
CA THR A 118 3.62 9.30 -5.67
C THR A 118 5.11 9.02 -5.74
N ALA A 119 5.83 9.76 -6.59
CA ALA A 119 7.27 9.84 -6.51
C ALA A 119 7.68 10.74 -5.33
N THR A 120 8.80 10.43 -4.67
CA THR A 120 9.26 11.15 -3.49
C THR A 120 10.15 12.35 -3.81
N ARG A 121 10.72 12.44 -5.02
CA ARG A 121 11.61 13.53 -5.48
C ARG A 121 11.15 14.22 -6.76
N ALA A 122 9.95 13.89 -7.25
CA ALA A 122 9.38 14.49 -8.45
C ALA A 122 7.86 14.66 -8.30
N ASP A 123 7.29 15.62 -9.01
CA ASP A 123 5.84 15.81 -9.09
C ASP A 123 5.21 14.79 -10.04
N ARG A 124 5.12 13.54 -9.58
CA ARG A 124 4.54 12.43 -10.32
C ARG A 124 3.55 11.68 -9.44
N ILE A 125 2.32 11.56 -9.93
CA ILE A 125 1.20 10.92 -9.27
C ILE A 125 0.66 9.84 -10.22
N VAL A 126 0.55 8.61 -9.71
CA VAL A 126 -0.09 7.50 -10.42
C VAL A 126 -1.25 7.00 -9.57
N VAL A 127 -2.41 6.83 -10.19
CA VAL A 127 -3.61 6.28 -9.56
C VAL A 127 -3.95 4.93 -10.15
N THR A 128 -4.55 4.07 -9.32
CA THR A 128 -5.21 2.86 -9.79
C THR A 128 -6.70 3.10 -9.92
N ALA A 129 -7.27 2.68 -11.04
CA ALA A 129 -8.66 2.94 -11.33
C ALA A 129 -9.28 1.84 -12.20
N ASN A 130 -10.53 1.46 -11.92
CA ASN A 130 -11.22 0.44 -12.69
C ASN A 130 -11.82 1.01 -13.97
N VAL A 131 -11.32 0.57 -15.13
CA VAL A 131 -11.78 0.96 -16.46
C VAL A 131 -12.65 -0.14 -17.04
N LEU A 132 -13.81 0.23 -17.54
CA LEU A 132 -14.75 -0.62 -18.22
C LEU A 132 -14.62 -0.42 -19.74
N GLY A 133 -14.12 -1.44 -20.44
CA GLY A 133 -13.84 -1.35 -21.88
C GLY A 133 -12.40 -1.72 -22.20
N HIS A 134 -11.92 -1.31 -23.37
CA HIS A 134 -10.54 -1.59 -23.78
C HIS A 134 -9.60 -0.39 -23.56
N SER A 135 -10.15 0.81 -23.41
CA SER A 135 -9.45 2.06 -23.16
C SER A 135 -10.24 2.95 -22.21
N ASP A 136 -9.56 3.95 -21.65
CA ASP A 136 -10.19 4.96 -20.79
C ASP A 136 -11.36 5.70 -21.47
N SER A 137 -11.25 5.98 -22.78
CA SER A 137 -12.32 6.64 -23.56
C SER A 137 -13.63 5.83 -23.66
N ASP A 138 -13.58 4.52 -23.41
CA ASP A 138 -14.76 3.67 -23.41
C ASP A 138 -15.54 3.72 -22.09
N ASP A 139 -14.86 4.03 -20.97
CA ASP A 139 -15.36 3.79 -19.61
C ASP A 139 -16.71 4.47 -19.36
N GLU A 140 -16.75 5.79 -19.50
CA GLU A 140 -17.95 6.58 -19.21
C GLU A 140 -19.12 6.21 -20.14
N ARG A 141 -18.82 6.02 -21.43
CA ARG A 141 -19.82 5.64 -22.43
C ARG A 141 -20.42 4.26 -22.11
N ILE A 142 -19.61 3.26 -21.79
CA ILE A 142 -20.09 1.90 -21.51
C ILE A 142 -20.83 1.86 -20.16
N ARG A 143 -20.32 2.53 -19.13
CA ARG A 143 -21.00 2.62 -17.82
C ARG A 143 -22.36 3.28 -17.95
N SER A 144 -22.44 4.40 -18.67
CA SER A 144 -23.71 5.09 -18.95
C SER A 144 -24.68 4.21 -19.73
N ALA A 145 -24.24 3.59 -20.82
CA ALA A 145 -25.09 2.69 -21.60
C ALA A 145 -25.62 1.50 -20.79
N ARG A 146 -24.80 0.92 -19.91
CA ARG A 146 -25.23 -0.15 -19.00
C ARG A 146 -26.21 0.34 -17.96
N LYS A 147 -25.99 1.52 -17.38
CA LYS A 147 -26.90 2.15 -16.41
C LYS A 147 -28.27 2.41 -17.03
N ASP A 148 -28.30 3.02 -18.22
CA ASP A 148 -29.52 3.34 -18.95
C ASP A 148 -30.30 2.07 -19.35
N ALA A 149 -29.58 1.02 -19.77
CA ALA A 149 -30.16 -0.28 -20.09
C ALA A 149 -30.45 -1.15 -18.86
N LYS A 150 -30.15 -0.67 -17.64
CA LYS A 150 -30.28 -1.41 -16.37
C LYS A 150 -29.56 -2.77 -16.37
N VAL A 151 -28.41 -2.84 -17.05
CA VAL A 151 -27.61 -4.06 -17.17
C VAL A 151 -26.66 -4.19 -15.99
N SER A 152 -27.02 -5.07 -15.05
CA SER A 152 -26.14 -5.52 -13.95
C SER A 152 -25.42 -6.83 -14.22
N ALA A 153 -25.82 -7.59 -15.25
CA ALA A 153 -25.24 -8.89 -15.57
C ALA A 153 -23.74 -8.80 -15.88
N VAL A 154 -22.98 -9.79 -15.40
CA VAL A 154 -21.54 -9.95 -15.61
C VAL A 154 -21.30 -11.20 -16.45
N LEU A 155 -20.52 -11.06 -17.52
CA LEU A 155 -20.02 -12.20 -18.28
C LEU A 155 -18.65 -12.59 -17.73
N HIS A 156 -18.56 -13.76 -17.11
CA HIS A 156 -17.29 -14.30 -16.63
C HIS A 156 -16.56 -15.03 -17.76
N THR A 157 -15.47 -14.44 -18.25
CA THR A 157 -14.63 -15.03 -19.31
C THR A 157 -13.30 -15.57 -18.79
N GLY A 158 -13.09 -15.57 -17.46
CA GLY A 158 -11.84 -16.01 -16.83
C GLY A 158 -11.91 -15.96 -15.30
N TYR A 159 -10.86 -16.45 -14.66
CA TYR A 159 -10.73 -16.44 -13.20
C TYR A 159 -9.84 -15.27 -12.72
N PRO A 160 -10.04 -14.73 -11.49
CA PRO A 160 -11.18 -14.95 -10.58
C PRO A 160 -12.50 -14.35 -11.03
N VAL A 161 -13.63 -14.92 -10.56
CA VAL A 161 -14.99 -14.43 -10.87
C VAL A 161 -15.66 -13.64 -9.75
N ARG A 162 -15.24 -13.85 -8.49
CA ARG A 162 -15.73 -13.11 -7.31
C ARG A 162 -14.64 -12.95 -6.23
N TYR A 163 -14.85 -11.97 -5.36
CA TYR A 163 -14.35 -12.00 -3.99
C TYR A 163 -15.30 -12.85 -3.11
N TRP A 164 -14.99 -13.04 -1.83
CA TRP A 164 -15.82 -13.86 -0.96
C TRP A 164 -17.22 -13.25 -0.74
N ASP A 165 -17.32 -11.92 -0.79
CA ASP A 165 -18.50 -11.10 -0.49
C ASP A 165 -19.14 -10.42 -1.72
N ALA A 166 -18.44 -10.31 -2.85
CA ALA A 166 -18.96 -9.64 -4.05
C ALA A 166 -18.45 -10.26 -5.36
N ASP A 167 -19.28 -10.24 -6.41
CA ASP A 167 -18.86 -10.61 -7.76
C ASP A 167 -17.88 -9.59 -8.33
N LEU A 168 -16.90 -10.08 -9.10
CA LEU A 168 -15.98 -9.21 -9.82
C LEU A 168 -16.64 -8.73 -11.10
N GLY A 169 -16.77 -7.41 -11.20
CA GLY A 169 -17.31 -6.75 -12.37
C GLY A 169 -16.47 -6.96 -13.64
N PRO A 170 -17.02 -6.54 -14.79
CA PRO A 170 -16.32 -6.58 -16.07
C PRO A 170 -15.22 -5.51 -16.22
N ASP A 171 -15.13 -4.57 -15.27
CA ASP A 171 -14.09 -3.55 -15.26
C ASP A 171 -12.76 -4.10 -14.74
N ARG A 172 -11.68 -3.41 -15.09
CA ARG A 172 -10.32 -3.88 -14.82
C ARG A 172 -9.49 -2.74 -14.26
N PRO A 173 -8.58 -3.02 -13.31
CA PRO A 173 -7.69 -2.00 -12.80
C PRO A 173 -6.67 -1.60 -13.86
N HIS A 174 -6.53 -0.30 -14.08
CA HIS A 174 -5.50 0.34 -14.88
C HIS A 174 -4.65 1.25 -13.99
N LEU A 175 -3.41 1.50 -14.41
CA LEU A 175 -2.58 2.58 -13.88
C LEU A 175 -2.79 3.82 -14.75
N LEU A 176 -3.15 4.93 -14.14
CA LEU A 176 -3.32 6.22 -14.82
C LEU A 176 -2.35 7.23 -14.22
N SER A 177 -1.65 8.01 -15.03
CA SER A 177 -0.93 9.19 -14.55
C SER A 177 -1.90 10.35 -14.36
N VAL A 178 -1.66 11.16 -13.33
CA VAL A 178 -2.37 12.43 -13.12
C VAL A 178 -1.51 13.56 -13.65
N GLY A 179 -1.98 14.22 -14.70
CA GLY A 179 -1.31 15.34 -15.35
C GLY A 179 -1.72 16.70 -14.78
N THR A 180 -1.23 17.76 -15.43
CA THR A 180 -1.69 19.12 -15.15
C THR A 180 -3.18 19.26 -15.47
N GLU A 181 -3.83 20.24 -14.82
CA GLU A 181 -5.26 20.53 -15.02
C GLU A 181 -6.20 19.34 -14.76
N LYS A 182 -5.80 18.41 -13.87
CA LYS A 182 -6.61 17.25 -13.45
C LYS A 182 -6.86 16.23 -14.56
N THR A 183 -6.00 16.22 -15.59
CA THR A 183 -6.07 15.25 -16.69
C THR A 183 -5.58 13.87 -16.25
N LEU A 184 -6.18 12.80 -16.79
CA LEU A 184 -5.76 11.42 -16.56
C LEU A 184 -5.28 10.82 -17.88
N ALA A 185 -4.15 10.11 -17.85
CA ALA A 185 -3.64 9.38 -19.01
C ALA A 185 -3.40 7.91 -18.64
N ASP A 186 -3.94 7.00 -19.45
CA ASP A 186 -3.81 5.56 -19.22
C ASP A 186 -2.42 5.05 -19.59
N LEU A 187 -1.68 4.56 -18.59
CA LEU A 187 -0.34 3.97 -18.74
C LEU A 187 -0.40 2.50 -19.14
N THR A 188 -1.59 1.88 -19.05
CA THR A 188 -1.78 0.44 -19.27
C THR A 188 -2.98 0.12 -20.17
N PRO A 189 -3.12 0.78 -21.34
CA PRO A 189 -4.23 0.50 -22.24
C PRO A 189 -4.22 -0.96 -22.71
N GLY A 190 -5.42 -1.50 -22.91
CA GLY A 190 -5.63 -2.88 -23.35
C GLY A 190 -5.24 -3.96 -22.31
N ILE A 191 -5.10 -3.61 -21.03
CA ILE A 191 -4.81 -4.57 -19.97
C ILE A 191 -5.90 -5.63 -19.87
N ARG A 192 -5.51 -6.90 -19.85
CA ARG A 192 -6.43 -8.05 -19.75
C ARG A 192 -6.65 -8.50 -18.30
N GLY A 193 -6.61 -7.55 -17.35
CA GLY A 193 -6.80 -7.79 -15.92
C GLY A 193 -5.55 -8.19 -15.14
N SER A 194 -4.37 -8.07 -15.75
CA SER A 194 -3.09 -8.44 -15.12
C SER A 194 -2.75 -7.60 -13.88
N LEU A 195 -3.34 -6.41 -13.73
CA LEU A 195 -3.11 -5.54 -12.57
C LEU A 195 -4.05 -5.84 -11.38
N ARG A 196 -4.82 -6.92 -11.44
CA ARG A 196 -5.75 -7.22 -10.35
C ARG A 196 -5.02 -7.71 -9.12
N ASN A 197 -5.24 -7.00 -8.01
CA ASN A 197 -4.51 -7.13 -6.74
C ASN A 197 -3.00 -6.86 -6.92
N ALA A 198 -2.62 -5.97 -7.84
CA ALA A 198 -1.23 -5.63 -8.07
C ALA A 198 -0.70 -4.65 -7.02
N ASP A 199 0.51 -4.92 -6.55
CA ASP A 199 1.33 -3.95 -5.86
C ASP A 199 2.04 -3.04 -6.87
N LEU A 200 2.33 -1.81 -6.44
CA LEU A 200 3.00 -0.79 -7.23
C LEU A 200 3.99 -0.02 -6.36
N ASP A 201 5.18 0.20 -6.90
CA ASP A 201 6.14 1.18 -6.37
C ASP A 201 6.67 2.09 -7.49
N ILE A 202 6.96 3.35 -7.15
CA ILE A 202 7.39 4.38 -8.09
C ILE A 202 8.83 4.76 -7.77
N ALA A 203 9.68 4.82 -8.80
CA ALA A 203 11.05 5.29 -8.64
C ALA A 203 11.04 6.71 -8.05
N ALA A 204 11.99 7.01 -7.15
CA ALA A 204 11.98 8.28 -6.43
C ALA A 204 12.01 9.52 -7.35
N ASP A 205 12.62 9.40 -8.54
CA ASP A 205 12.66 10.44 -9.58
C ASP A 205 11.39 10.53 -10.44
N GLY A 206 10.44 9.61 -10.26
CA GLY A 206 9.18 9.56 -10.99
C GLY A 206 9.28 9.15 -12.46
N SER A 207 10.41 8.60 -12.90
CA SER A 207 10.62 8.22 -14.30
C SER A 207 9.93 6.89 -14.68
N PHE A 208 9.84 5.95 -13.75
CA PHE A 208 9.18 4.66 -13.95
C PHE A 208 8.51 4.14 -12.68
N ALA A 209 7.63 3.15 -12.86
CA ALA A 209 7.10 2.34 -11.79
C ALA A 209 7.39 0.86 -12.03
N VAL A 210 7.37 0.05 -10.97
CA VAL A 210 7.36 -1.41 -11.06
C VAL A 210 6.08 -1.91 -10.41
N THR A 211 5.34 -2.74 -11.15
CA THR A 211 4.07 -3.30 -10.71
C THR A 211 4.10 -4.82 -10.78
N THR A 212 3.40 -5.46 -9.84
CA THR A 212 3.06 -6.88 -9.98
C THR A 212 2.16 -7.05 -11.20
N TRP A 213 2.39 -8.12 -11.96
CA TRP A 213 1.70 -8.43 -13.19
C TRP A 213 1.25 -9.87 -13.20
N SER A 214 -0.06 -10.08 -13.17
CA SER A 214 -0.62 -11.41 -13.17
C SER A 214 -0.76 -11.99 -14.57
N ILE A 215 -0.22 -13.18 -14.73
CA ILE A 215 -0.29 -14.01 -15.93
C ILE A 215 -1.24 -15.18 -15.64
N PRO A 216 -2.36 -15.32 -16.36
CA PRO A 216 -3.22 -16.49 -16.26
C PRO A 216 -2.51 -17.77 -16.72
N GLY A 217 -2.69 -18.85 -15.96
CA GLY A 217 -2.17 -20.18 -16.26
C GLY A 217 -3.28 -21.23 -16.45
N PRO A 218 -2.90 -22.50 -16.66
CA PRO A 218 -3.85 -23.60 -16.79
C PRO A 218 -4.66 -23.80 -15.51
N LEU A 219 -5.86 -24.38 -15.63
CA LEU A 219 -6.72 -24.73 -14.49
C LEU A 219 -6.98 -23.55 -13.54
N ALA A 220 -7.12 -22.34 -14.10
CA ALA A 220 -7.33 -21.10 -13.34
C ALA A 220 -6.18 -20.71 -12.39
N SER A 221 -5.00 -21.32 -12.53
CA SER A 221 -3.80 -20.85 -11.86
C SER A 221 -3.41 -19.45 -12.34
N ARG A 222 -2.64 -18.75 -11.53
CA ARG A 222 -2.07 -17.45 -11.87
C ARG A 222 -0.64 -17.43 -11.40
N ARG A 223 0.20 -16.75 -12.15
CA ARG A 223 1.59 -16.46 -11.80
C ARG A 223 1.76 -14.97 -11.72
N SER A 224 2.53 -14.50 -10.75
CA SER A 224 2.83 -13.08 -10.55
C SER A 224 4.26 -12.79 -11.01
N THR A 225 4.41 -11.85 -11.94
CA THR A 225 5.70 -11.36 -12.45
C THR A 225 5.85 -9.87 -12.15
N LEU A 226 7.02 -9.28 -12.38
CA LEU A 226 7.24 -7.85 -12.15
C LEU A 226 7.54 -7.13 -13.47
N VAL A 227 6.75 -6.10 -13.75
CA VAL A 227 6.82 -5.30 -14.98
C VAL A 227 7.18 -3.86 -14.66
N ARG A 228 8.20 -3.34 -15.34
CA ARG A 228 8.51 -1.91 -15.40
C ARG A 228 7.51 -1.21 -16.30
N VAL A 229 6.98 -0.09 -15.86
CA VAL A 229 6.17 0.83 -16.66
C VAL A 229 6.89 2.17 -16.71
N ASP A 230 7.30 2.59 -17.90
CA ASP A 230 7.80 3.94 -18.13
C ASP A 230 6.65 4.94 -17.97
N LEU A 231 6.79 5.92 -17.06
CA LEU A 231 5.68 6.79 -16.67
C LEU A 231 5.42 7.93 -17.65
N GLU A 232 6.32 8.16 -18.61
CA GLU A 232 6.14 9.15 -19.66
C GLU A 232 5.49 8.52 -20.91
N THR A 233 5.95 7.33 -21.29
CA THR A 233 5.54 6.68 -22.56
C THR A 233 4.51 5.56 -22.38
N GLY A 234 4.34 5.04 -21.17
CA GLY A 234 3.56 3.82 -20.90
C GLY A 234 4.23 2.54 -21.41
N LEU A 235 5.49 2.59 -21.84
CA LEU A 235 6.22 1.41 -22.30
C LEU A 235 6.39 0.41 -21.16
N ARG A 236 5.97 -0.83 -21.40
CA ARG A 236 6.02 -1.94 -20.44
C ARG A 236 7.19 -2.86 -20.76
N THR A 237 7.99 -3.21 -19.76
CA THR A 237 9.11 -4.16 -19.91
C THR A 237 9.11 -5.13 -18.73
N SER A 238 9.09 -6.44 -19.00
CA SER A 238 9.27 -7.44 -17.95
C SER A 238 10.67 -7.33 -17.34
N ILE A 239 10.76 -7.24 -16.01
CA ILE A 239 12.03 -7.23 -15.26
C ILE A 239 12.26 -8.61 -14.61
N VAL A 240 11.24 -9.16 -13.94
CA VAL A 240 11.33 -10.46 -13.27
C VAL A 240 10.20 -11.34 -13.77
N ASP A 241 10.55 -12.48 -14.35
CA ASP A 241 9.63 -13.47 -14.89
C ASP A 241 10.22 -14.86 -14.65
N ASP A 242 9.93 -15.44 -13.48
CA ASP A 242 10.39 -16.76 -13.05
C ASP A 242 9.24 -17.76 -13.26
N GLU A 243 9.43 -18.77 -14.11
CA GLU A 243 8.39 -19.76 -14.45
C GLU A 243 8.01 -20.66 -13.28
N ASP A 244 8.93 -20.82 -12.32
CA ASP A 244 8.79 -21.74 -11.19
C ASP A 244 8.47 -21.02 -9.86
N ALA A 245 8.08 -19.75 -9.94
CA ALA A 245 7.81 -18.93 -8.77
C ALA A 245 6.83 -17.77 -9.01
N GLU A 246 6.40 -17.17 -7.92
CA GLU A 246 5.70 -15.88 -7.90
C GLU A 246 6.63 -14.78 -7.41
N SER A 247 6.54 -13.61 -8.04
CA SER A 247 7.26 -12.39 -7.66
C SER A 247 6.26 -11.30 -7.30
N THR A 248 6.36 -10.76 -6.08
CA THR A 248 5.38 -9.82 -5.49
C THR A 248 6.06 -8.73 -4.66
N ALA A 249 5.28 -7.77 -4.17
CA ALA A 249 5.73 -6.69 -3.28
C ALA A 249 7.01 -5.96 -3.75
N PRO A 250 7.04 -5.39 -4.98
CA PRO A 250 8.19 -4.67 -5.51
C PRO A 250 8.51 -3.41 -4.66
N ARG A 251 9.80 -3.18 -4.40
CA ARG A 251 10.34 -1.97 -3.75
C ARG A 251 11.59 -1.50 -4.46
N ILE A 252 11.53 -0.32 -5.09
CA ILE A 252 12.63 0.29 -5.83
C ILE A 252 13.58 0.97 -4.84
N SER A 253 14.89 0.79 -5.03
CA SER A 253 15.89 1.43 -4.19
C SER A 253 15.87 2.96 -4.33
N PRO A 254 16.36 3.74 -3.34
CA PRO A 254 16.29 5.21 -3.37
C PRO A 254 16.95 5.86 -4.60
N ASP A 255 18.00 5.22 -5.12
CA ASP A 255 18.74 5.61 -6.33
C ASP A 255 18.10 5.12 -7.64
N GLY A 256 17.07 4.27 -7.57
CA GLY A 256 16.33 3.76 -8.73
C GLY A 256 17.05 2.66 -9.52
N THR A 257 18.15 2.10 -9.01
CA THR A 257 18.98 1.12 -9.74
C THR A 257 18.60 -0.33 -9.44
N ARG A 258 18.04 -0.60 -8.25
CA ARG A 258 17.72 -1.95 -7.76
C ARG A 258 16.26 -2.09 -7.39
N LEU A 259 15.78 -3.31 -7.45
CA LEU A 259 14.43 -3.72 -7.12
C LEU A 259 14.50 -4.85 -6.09
N ALA A 260 14.07 -4.59 -4.86
CA ALA A 260 13.79 -5.63 -3.89
C ALA A 260 12.36 -6.17 -4.11
N TYR A 261 12.17 -7.47 -3.95
CA TYR A 261 10.86 -8.11 -4.09
C TYR A 261 10.79 -9.41 -3.32
N LEU A 262 9.57 -9.87 -3.06
CA LEU A 262 9.33 -11.18 -2.45
C LEU A 262 9.21 -12.24 -3.54
N HIS A 263 10.02 -13.29 -3.42
CA HIS A 263 9.99 -14.47 -4.28
C HIS A 263 9.36 -15.62 -3.52
N GLN A 264 8.36 -16.27 -4.11
CA GLN A 264 7.68 -17.42 -3.52
C GLN A 264 7.77 -18.61 -4.48
N THR A 265 8.36 -19.72 -4.05
CA THR A 265 8.39 -20.94 -4.85
C THR A 265 6.98 -21.51 -5.04
N VAL A 266 6.74 -22.13 -6.19
CA VAL A 266 5.50 -22.89 -6.41
C VAL A 266 5.44 -24.05 -5.40
N THR A 267 4.31 -24.17 -4.70
CA THR A 267 4.07 -25.27 -3.75
C THR A 267 3.56 -26.51 -4.46
N THR A 268 3.93 -27.68 -3.93
CA THR A 268 3.39 -28.99 -4.31
C THR A 268 2.78 -29.66 -3.07
N PRO A 269 2.03 -30.76 -3.21
CA PRO A 269 1.58 -31.53 -2.05
C PRO A 269 2.72 -32.01 -1.13
N GLU A 270 3.93 -32.15 -1.67
CA GLU A 270 5.12 -32.62 -0.95
C GLU A 270 6.06 -31.48 -0.50
N ASP A 271 6.04 -30.33 -1.18
CA ASP A 271 6.94 -29.20 -0.93
C ASP A 271 6.17 -27.92 -0.57
N PRO A 272 6.33 -27.40 0.66
CA PRO A 272 5.72 -26.14 1.05
C PRO A 272 6.37 -24.95 0.29
N PRO A 273 5.65 -23.84 0.13
CA PRO A 273 6.24 -22.65 -0.47
C PRO A 273 7.39 -22.14 0.40
N ARG A 274 8.40 -21.57 -0.24
CA ARG A 274 9.46 -20.80 0.41
C ARG A 274 9.36 -19.37 -0.07
N ILE A 275 9.30 -18.44 0.89
CA ILE A 275 9.28 -17.02 0.63
C ILE A 275 10.65 -16.45 0.99
N THR A 276 11.34 -15.80 0.04
CA THR A 276 12.63 -15.14 0.27
C THR A 276 12.61 -13.72 -0.27
N LEU A 277 13.54 -12.89 0.23
CA LEU A 277 13.80 -11.58 -0.35
C LEU A 277 14.85 -11.72 -1.46
N ARG A 278 14.54 -11.18 -2.63
CA ARG A 278 15.48 -11.08 -3.75
C ARG A 278 15.70 -9.64 -4.14
N VAL A 279 16.88 -9.36 -4.68
CA VAL A 279 17.24 -8.04 -5.24
C VAL A 279 17.65 -8.22 -6.69
N CYS A 280 17.02 -7.45 -7.57
CA CYS A 280 17.27 -7.40 -9.00
C CYS A 280 17.91 -6.07 -9.39
N ASP A 281 18.97 -6.10 -10.19
CA ASP A 281 19.49 -4.92 -10.89
C ASP A 281 18.52 -4.59 -12.04
N ILE A 282 17.98 -3.37 -12.06
CA ILE A 282 16.92 -3.00 -13.01
C ILE A 282 17.45 -2.91 -14.44
N ALA A 283 18.73 -2.55 -14.62
CA ALA A 283 19.33 -2.37 -15.94
C ALA A 283 19.72 -3.70 -16.59
N THR A 284 20.37 -4.59 -15.83
CA THR A 284 20.83 -5.90 -16.33
C THR A 284 19.78 -6.99 -16.19
N LYS A 285 18.80 -6.80 -15.30
CA LYS A 285 17.79 -7.79 -14.87
C LYS A 285 18.39 -8.99 -14.12
N GLU A 286 19.66 -8.90 -13.72
CA GLU A 286 20.30 -9.93 -12.91
C GLU A 286 19.72 -9.89 -11.50
N THR A 287 19.41 -11.07 -10.96
CA THR A 287 18.80 -11.23 -9.63
C THR A 287 19.75 -12.00 -8.73
N VAL A 288 19.88 -11.53 -7.49
CA VAL A 288 20.58 -12.23 -6.40
C VAL A 288 19.57 -12.62 -5.33
N ASP A 289 19.67 -13.86 -4.84
CA ASP A 289 18.97 -14.30 -3.64
C ASP A 289 19.70 -13.74 -2.41
N THR A 290 19.03 -12.90 -1.62
CA THR A 290 19.68 -12.08 -0.60
C THR A 290 19.51 -12.60 0.83
N THR A 291 18.63 -13.58 1.04
CA THR A 291 18.34 -14.13 2.38
C THR A 291 18.51 -15.64 2.42
N VAL A 292 19.59 -16.13 1.79
CA VAL A 292 19.88 -17.57 1.72
C VAL A 292 20.16 -18.13 3.12
N GLY A 293 19.40 -19.16 3.50
CA GLY A 293 19.54 -19.82 4.80
C GLY A 293 18.83 -19.10 5.96
N TRP A 294 18.17 -17.97 5.71
CA TRP A 294 17.28 -17.37 6.69
C TRP A 294 15.94 -18.13 6.73
N ASP A 295 15.66 -18.76 7.87
CA ASP A 295 14.49 -19.62 8.07
C ASP A 295 13.25 -18.82 8.48
N ARG A 296 13.00 -17.68 7.85
CA ARG A 296 11.82 -16.83 8.09
C ARG A 296 11.25 -16.36 6.77
N TRP A 297 9.94 -16.15 6.74
CA TRP A 297 9.25 -15.65 5.56
C TRP A 297 9.05 -14.14 5.67
N PRO A 298 9.78 -13.32 4.89
CA PRO A 298 9.54 -11.90 4.85
C PRO A 298 8.13 -11.60 4.31
N THR A 299 7.43 -10.70 4.98
CA THR A 299 6.07 -10.26 4.63
C THR A 299 6.03 -8.85 4.06
N SER A 300 7.04 -8.03 4.36
CA SER A 300 7.21 -6.70 3.76
C SER A 300 8.67 -6.26 3.77
N SER A 301 9.00 -5.25 2.96
CA SER A 301 10.32 -4.65 2.91
C SER A 301 10.28 -3.13 2.74
N ALA A 302 11.27 -2.44 3.31
CA ALA A 302 11.47 -1.00 3.19
C ALA A 302 12.96 -0.67 3.10
N TRP A 303 13.39 0.03 2.04
CA TRP A 303 14.80 0.41 1.86
C TRP A 303 15.25 1.42 2.92
N LEU A 304 16.51 1.29 3.35
CA LEU A 304 17.21 2.37 4.03
C LEU A 304 17.50 3.51 3.04
N PRO A 305 17.55 4.78 3.47
CA PRO A 305 17.69 5.93 2.57
C PRO A 305 19.01 5.94 1.80
N ASP A 306 20.06 5.32 2.36
CA ASP A 306 21.38 5.19 1.75
C ASP A 306 21.48 3.99 0.78
N GLY A 307 20.44 3.16 0.68
CA GLY A 307 20.43 1.96 -0.14
C GLY A 307 21.38 0.84 0.34
N SER A 308 21.91 0.92 1.56
CA SER A 308 22.83 -0.08 2.12
C SER A 308 22.12 -1.39 2.52
N GLY A 309 20.80 -1.33 2.73
CA GLY A 309 20.02 -2.42 3.28
C GLY A 309 18.52 -2.15 3.29
N LEU A 310 17.77 -3.07 3.92
CA LEU A 310 16.33 -3.01 4.07
C LEU A 310 15.92 -3.30 5.51
N LEU A 311 14.77 -2.76 5.92
CA LEU A 311 13.98 -3.29 7.03
C LEU A 311 12.98 -4.30 6.47
N LEU A 312 12.87 -5.46 7.13
CA LEU A 312 11.96 -6.55 6.76
C LEU A 312 11.02 -6.84 7.92
N THR A 313 9.76 -7.13 7.65
CA THR A 313 8.89 -7.82 8.63
C THR A 313 8.85 -9.29 8.29
N ALA A 314 8.82 -10.17 9.28
CA ALA A 314 8.67 -11.61 9.06
C ALA A 314 8.05 -12.27 10.30
N ASP A 315 7.29 -13.34 10.11
CA ASP A 315 6.74 -14.11 11.23
C ASP A 315 7.85 -14.82 12.00
N ASP A 316 7.89 -14.64 13.32
CA ASP A 316 8.89 -15.25 14.20
C ASP A 316 8.24 -15.68 15.52
N HIS A 317 8.11 -16.99 15.74
CA HIS A 317 7.55 -17.57 16.96
C HIS A 317 6.21 -16.96 17.41
N GLY A 318 5.32 -16.64 16.47
CA GLY A 318 4.00 -16.04 16.74
C GLY A 318 3.99 -14.52 16.89
N ARG A 319 5.11 -13.86 16.62
CA ARG A 319 5.28 -12.40 16.48
C ARG A 319 5.53 -12.07 15.02
N ALA A 320 5.56 -10.78 14.68
CA ALA A 320 6.07 -10.32 13.38
C ALA A 320 7.00 -9.10 13.56
N PRO A 321 8.21 -9.29 14.13
CA PRO A 321 9.13 -8.19 14.41
C PRO A 321 9.70 -7.58 13.12
N ILE A 322 10.33 -6.42 13.27
CA ILE A 322 11.17 -5.81 12.24
C ILE A 322 12.58 -6.39 12.36
N PHE A 323 13.14 -6.82 11.24
CA PHE A 323 14.52 -7.22 11.05
C PHE A 323 15.27 -6.17 10.24
N ALA A 324 16.53 -5.91 10.57
CA ALA A 324 17.43 -5.12 9.76
C ALA A 324 18.28 -6.07 8.89
N PHE A 325 18.29 -5.81 7.58
CA PHE A 325 19.05 -6.57 6.60
C PHE A 325 20.05 -5.66 5.89
N THR A 326 21.34 -6.01 5.94
CA THR A 326 22.41 -5.30 5.24
C THR A 326 22.78 -6.06 3.97
N LEU A 327 22.87 -5.37 2.83
CA LEU A 327 23.26 -6.00 1.58
C LEU A 327 24.67 -6.59 1.65
N GLY A 328 24.83 -7.79 1.09
CA GLY A 328 26.08 -8.55 1.14
C GLY A 328 26.24 -9.42 2.40
N THR A 329 25.27 -9.36 3.32
CA THR A 329 25.11 -10.36 4.39
C THR A 329 24.03 -11.36 4.01
N ASP A 330 24.02 -12.55 4.63
CA ASP A 330 23.03 -13.59 4.32
C ASP A 330 21.83 -13.61 5.29
N VAL A 331 21.99 -13.03 6.49
CA VAL A 331 21.04 -13.21 7.60
C VAL A 331 20.58 -11.86 8.15
N PRO A 332 19.30 -11.49 7.98
CA PRO A 332 18.67 -10.38 8.69
C PRO A 332 18.73 -10.56 10.21
N VAL A 333 18.97 -9.47 10.94
CA VAL A 333 19.04 -9.47 12.41
C VAL A 333 17.81 -8.78 13.01
N PRO A 334 17.23 -9.29 14.12
CA PRO A 334 16.12 -8.61 14.78
C PRO A 334 16.49 -7.17 15.15
N LEU A 335 15.62 -6.23 14.79
CA LEU A 335 15.70 -4.83 15.20
C LEU A 335 14.77 -4.58 16.40
N THR A 336 13.55 -5.11 16.34
CA THR A 336 12.60 -5.09 17.47
C THR A 336 12.56 -6.46 18.12
N THR A 337 12.44 -6.52 19.45
CA THR A 337 12.51 -7.77 20.23
C THR A 337 11.34 -7.94 21.19
N ASP A 338 10.29 -7.15 21.04
CA ASP A 338 9.09 -7.21 21.86
C ASP A 338 8.03 -8.16 21.28
N ASP A 339 7.00 -8.47 22.08
CA ASP A 339 5.94 -9.41 21.72
C ASP A 339 4.86 -8.77 20.85
N ALA A 340 5.23 -8.31 19.66
CA ALA A 340 4.36 -7.58 18.75
C ALA A 340 4.49 -8.00 17.27
N ALA A 341 3.51 -7.59 16.48
CA ALA A 341 3.48 -7.68 15.04
C ALA A 341 3.52 -6.28 14.42
N TYR A 342 4.44 -6.07 13.47
CA TYR A 342 4.67 -4.78 12.83
C TYR A 342 4.19 -4.79 11.38
N THR A 343 3.59 -3.69 10.96
CA THR A 343 3.11 -3.44 9.59
C THR A 343 3.38 -1.99 9.19
N ASP A 344 3.14 -1.63 7.92
CA ASP A 344 3.28 -0.26 7.40
C ASP A 344 4.63 0.42 7.72
N VAL A 345 5.74 -0.33 7.69
CA VAL A 345 7.07 0.20 8.00
C VAL A 345 7.50 1.29 7.01
N LYS A 346 7.76 2.51 7.50
CA LYS A 346 8.27 3.67 6.76
C LYS A 346 9.58 4.15 7.37
N VAL A 347 10.64 4.21 6.58
CA VAL A 347 11.96 4.70 7.04
C VAL A 347 12.04 6.21 6.83
N ALA A 348 12.46 6.94 7.86
CA ALA A 348 12.69 8.37 7.77
C ALA A 348 13.87 8.69 6.83
N PRO A 349 13.82 9.79 6.06
CA PRO A 349 14.85 10.14 5.08
C PRO A 349 16.21 10.44 5.73
N ASP A 350 16.24 10.80 7.02
CA ASP A 350 17.47 10.99 7.78
C ASP A 350 18.11 9.67 8.26
N GLY A 351 17.43 8.53 8.06
CA GLY A 351 17.90 7.21 8.45
C GLY A 351 17.97 6.97 9.97
N ARG A 352 17.45 7.89 10.80
CA ARG A 352 17.52 7.77 12.26
C ARG A 352 16.35 6.99 12.84
N PHE A 353 15.18 7.08 12.21
CA PHE A 353 13.96 6.47 12.71
C PHE A 353 13.22 5.71 11.61
N ALA A 354 12.45 4.71 12.03
CA ALA A 354 11.33 4.17 11.26
C ALA A 354 10.02 4.43 12.00
N TYR A 355 8.93 4.48 11.26
CA TYR A 355 7.56 4.54 11.77
C TYR A 355 6.82 3.31 11.29
N ALA A 356 5.97 2.74 12.14
CA ALA A 356 5.23 1.52 11.80
C ALA A 356 3.90 1.49 12.57
N LEU A 357 3.01 0.59 12.18
CA LEU A 357 1.90 0.17 13.01
C LEU A 357 2.30 -1.09 13.78
N ARG A 358 2.15 -1.05 15.11
CA ARG A 358 2.47 -2.14 16.03
C ARG A 358 1.18 -2.68 16.63
N ALA A 359 0.95 -3.98 16.52
CA ALA A 359 -0.18 -4.67 17.14
C ALA A 359 0.31 -5.79 18.05
N SER A 360 -0.48 -6.16 19.05
CA SER A 360 -0.23 -7.32 19.90
C SER A 360 -1.56 -7.89 20.40
N TYR A 361 -1.53 -8.94 21.21
CA TYR A 361 -2.73 -9.42 21.90
C TYR A 361 -3.27 -8.42 22.94
N GLU A 362 -2.46 -7.42 23.33
CA GLU A 362 -2.82 -6.38 24.30
C GLU A 362 -3.33 -5.10 23.65
N ALA A 363 -3.07 -4.91 22.36
CA ALA A 363 -3.39 -3.65 21.67
C ALA A 363 -3.65 -3.86 20.18
N PRO A 364 -4.70 -3.24 19.60
CA PRO A 364 -4.87 -3.17 18.15
C PRO A 364 -3.69 -2.42 17.49
N PRO A 365 -3.58 -2.43 16.15
CA PRO A 365 -2.55 -1.66 15.45
C PRO A 365 -2.53 -0.19 15.90
N ASP A 366 -1.39 0.23 16.44
CA ASP A 366 -1.15 1.58 16.95
C ASP A 366 0.20 2.12 16.44
N PRO A 367 0.31 3.41 16.09
CA PRO A 367 1.51 3.96 15.47
C PRO A 367 2.67 4.06 16.47
N VAL A 368 3.86 3.65 16.04
CA VAL A 368 5.08 3.72 16.84
C VAL A 368 6.24 4.29 16.03
N ARG A 369 7.25 4.79 16.73
CA ARG A 369 8.55 5.16 16.20
C ARG A 369 9.62 4.20 16.72
N ILE A 370 10.49 3.73 15.83
CA ILE A 370 11.61 2.83 16.14
C ILE A 370 12.93 3.54 15.85
N ALA A 371 13.87 3.51 16.79
CA ALA A 371 15.23 4.02 16.57
C ALA A 371 16.06 3.06 15.70
N LEU A 372 16.71 3.57 14.65
CA LEU A 372 17.52 2.77 13.72
C LEU A 372 19.02 2.83 13.99
N THR A 373 19.47 3.88 14.68
CA THR A 373 20.87 4.16 15.00
C THR A 373 21.02 4.59 16.46
N GLY A 374 22.27 4.71 16.94
CA GLY A 374 22.54 5.12 18.32
C GLY A 374 22.47 3.99 19.34
N ASP A 375 22.68 4.34 20.61
CA ASP A 375 22.67 3.40 21.74
C ASP A 375 21.26 2.88 22.06
N ASP A 376 20.23 3.60 21.62
CA ASP A 376 18.81 3.25 21.76
C ASP A 376 18.27 2.50 20.54
N ARG A 377 19.11 2.08 19.59
CA ARG A 377 18.71 1.31 18.40
C ARG A 377 17.78 0.14 18.77
N GLY A 378 16.66 0.04 18.07
CA GLY A 378 15.61 -0.96 18.30
C GLY A 378 14.57 -0.55 19.34
N THR A 379 14.78 0.56 20.06
CA THR A 379 13.79 1.09 21.01
C THR A 379 12.53 1.54 20.28
N VAL A 380 11.38 1.12 20.81
CA VAL A 380 10.05 1.39 20.26
C VAL A 380 9.34 2.39 21.16
N VAL A 381 8.89 3.51 20.58
CA VAL A 381 8.20 4.59 21.28
C VAL A 381 6.80 4.76 20.68
N PRO A 382 5.72 4.59 21.46
CA PRO A 382 4.36 4.86 20.99
C PRO A 382 4.18 6.31 20.54
N LEU A 383 3.44 6.50 19.45
CA LEU A 383 2.94 7.80 19.02
C LEU A 383 1.49 7.97 19.47
N ARG A 384 1.12 9.19 19.86
CA ARG A 384 -0.20 9.46 20.43
C ARG A 384 -1.27 9.48 19.33
N ALA A 385 -1.88 8.33 19.06
CA ALA A 385 -3.06 8.18 18.21
C ALA A 385 -4.28 8.95 18.77
N PRO A 386 -5.32 9.21 17.94
CA PRO A 386 -6.49 9.99 18.37
C PRO A 386 -7.42 9.27 19.35
N SER A 387 -7.39 7.94 19.36
CA SER A 387 -8.15 7.13 20.32
C SER A 387 -7.20 6.51 21.34
N GLU A 388 -7.63 6.48 22.59
CA GLU A 388 -6.92 5.72 23.62
C GLU A 388 -7.05 4.22 23.34
N LEU A 389 -6.05 3.45 23.78
CA LEU A 389 -6.10 2.00 23.71
C LEU A 389 -7.22 1.48 24.63
N PRO A 390 -7.94 0.43 24.23
CA PRO A 390 -9.00 -0.12 25.05
C PRO A 390 -8.43 -0.71 26.35
N GLU A 391 -9.16 -0.53 27.45
CA GLU A 391 -8.85 -1.21 28.71
C GLU A 391 -9.10 -2.72 28.52
N LEU A 392 -8.06 -3.53 28.75
CA LEU A 392 -8.17 -4.99 28.65
C LEU A 392 -8.99 -5.55 29.82
N PRO A 393 -9.73 -6.66 29.62
CA PRO A 393 -10.44 -7.30 30.71
C PRO A 393 -9.46 -8.03 31.63
N GLY A 394 -9.67 -7.91 32.95
CA GLY A 394 -8.83 -8.52 33.99
C GLY A 394 -8.00 -7.49 34.74
#